data_AF-A0A5Q0LM75-F1
#
_entry.id   AF-A0A5Q0LM75-F1
#
_cell.length_a   1.000
_cell.length_b   1.000
_cell.length_c   1.000
_cell.angle_alpha   90.00
_cell.angle_beta   90.00
_cell.angle_gamma   90.00
#
_symmetry.space_group_name_H-M   'P 1'
#
loop_
_entity.id
_entity.type
_entity.pdbx_description
1 polymer ?
#
loop_
_entity_poly.entity_id
_entity_poly.type
_entity_poly.pdbx_seq_one_letter_code
_entity_poly.pdbx_strand_id
1 'polypeptide(L)'
;MTDHPKTGLGDVLAHVANCDHDGEEPDLSGGRRVEYVVTGIRGALVDARAVEDPTKKYVSTAAVLAQNLKTEVGSLPGCHFSCRVVPGNPGTFFVDFQMAPEPGAQASA
;
A
#
# COMPACT_ATOMS: atom_id res chain seq x y z
N MET A 1 -12.90 -7.22 51.92
CA MET A 1 -12.51 -8.05 50.77
C MET A 1 -13.70 -8.03 49.83
N THR A 2 -13.68 -7.15 48.83
CA THR A 2 -14.81 -6.95 47.92
C THR A 2 -14.46 -7.61 46.59
N ASP A 3 -15.34 -8.52 46.19
CA ASP A 3 -15.27 -9.41 45.04
C ASP A 3 -15.23 -8.59 43.73
N HIS A 4 -14.22 -8.84 42.89
CA HIS A 4 -14.10 -8.20 41.58
C HIS A 4 -14.96 -8.98 40.58
N PRO A 5 -15.87 -8.33 39.82
CA PRO A 5 -16.59 -9.01 38.76
C PRO A 5 -15.61 -9.37 37.63
N LYS A 6 -15.48 -10.68 37.38
CA LYS A 6 -14.77 -11.28 36.26
C LYS A 6 -15.51 -10.89 34.97
N THR A 7 -15.08 -9.82 34.31
CA THR A 7 -15.50 -9.52 32.94
C THR A 7 -14.98 -10.64 32.04
N GLY A 8 -15.87 -11.58 31.71
CA GLY A 8 -15.57 -12.70 30.85
C GLY A 8 -15.19 -12.18 29.46
N LEU A 9 -14.09 -12.70 28.93
CA LEU A 9 -13.58 -12.42 27.58
C LEU A 9 -14.61 -12.76 26.47
N GLY A 10 -15.72 -13.43 26.81
CA GLY A 10 -16.84 -13.71 25.90
C GLY A 10 -17.74 -12.50 25.59
N ASP A 11 -17.71 -11.42 26.38
CA ASP A 11 -18.57 -10.24 26.17
C ASP A 11 -17.95 -9.23 25.19
N VAL A 12 -16.62 -9.23 25.04
CA VAL A 12 -15.89 -8.35 24.10
C VAL A 12 -15.94 -8.83 22.64
N LEU A 13 -16.39 -10.05 22.37
CA LEU A 13 -16.50 -10.59 21.00
C LEU A 13 -17.82 -10.25 20.31
N ALA A 14 -18.82 -9.74 21.03
CA ALA A 14 -20.12 -9.37 20.45
C ALA A 14 -20.12 -7.99 19.76
N HIS A 15 -19.03 -7.22 19.82
CA HIS A 15 -18.96 -5.87 19.23
C HIS A 15 -18.36 -5.83 17.81
N VAL A 16 -17.87 -6.95 17.27
CA VAL A 16 -17.20 -7.01 15.95
C VAL A 16 -18.15 -7.56 14.87
N ALA A 17 -19.42 -7.18 14.90
CA ALA A 17 -20.38 -7.58 13.88
C ALA A 17 -21.44 -6.51 13.60
N ASN A 18 -21.03 -5.24 13.59
CA ASN A 18 -21.89 -4.17 13.10
C ASN A 18 -21.10 -3.19 12.23
N CYS A 19 -20.51 -3.71 11.15
CA CYS A 19 -20.16 -2.90 9.99
C CYS A 19 -21.15 -3.26 8.88
N ASP A 20 -22.35 -2.73 9.01
CA ASP A 20 -23.23 -2.49 7.89
C ASP A 20 -22.53 -1.42 7.04
N HIS A 21 -21.75 -1.86 6.06
CA HIS A 21 -21.22 -0.98 5.02
C HIS A 21 -21.95 -1.39 3.75
N ASP A 22 -23.02 -0.67 3.46
CA ASP A 22 -23.60 -0.57 2.12
C ASP A 22 -22.46 -0.56 1.10
N GLY A 23 -22.58 -1.39 0.07
CA GLY A 23 -21.56 -1.66 -0.93
C GLY A 23 -21.28 -0.49 -1.87
N GLU A 24 -20.97 0.69 -1.33
CA GLU A 24 -20.30 1.73 -2.08
C GLU A 24 -18.90 1.20 -2.44
N GLU A 25 -18.71 0.90 -3.73
CA GLU A 25 -17.37 0.69 -4.26
C GLU A 25 -16.51 1.90 -3.86
N PRO A 26 -15.33 1.69 -3.24
CA PRO A 26 -14.53 2.80 -2.78
C PRO A 26 -14.25 3.72 -3.96
N ASP A 27 -14.56 5.01 -3.84
CA ASP A 27 -14.24 5.97 -4.90
C ASP A 27 -12.72 6.05 -5.07
N LEU A 28 -12.20 5.32 -6.06
CA LEU A 28 -10.77 5.28 -6.40
C LEU A 28 -10.34 6.54 -7.18
N SER A 29 -11.28 7.45 -7.46
CA SER A 29 -11.07 8.69 -8.21
C SER A 29 -10.39 9.78 -7.35
N GLY A 30 -10.54 9.76 -6.03
CA GLY A 30 -10.01 10.80 -5.12
C GLY A 30 -8.54 10.69 -4.67
N GLY A 31 -7.77 9.69 -5.13
CA GLY A 31 -6.41 9.44 -4.61
C GLY A 31 -5.30 10.38 -5.13
N ARG A 32 -4.24 10.55 -4.32
CA ARG A 32 -3.02 11.32 -4.68
C ARG A 32 -2.05 10.42 -5.45
N ARG A 33 -1.53 10.89 -6.60
CA ARG A 33 -0.41 10.21 -7.27
C ARG A 33 0.89 10.46 -6.50
N VAL A 34 1.61 9.38 -6.17
CA VAL A 34 2.86 9.41 -5.41
C VAL A 34 3.89 8.57 -6.14
N GLU A 35 5.10 9.09 -6.27
CA GLU A 35 6.24 8.36 -6.82
C GLU A 35 7.01 7.66 -5.71
N TYR A 36 7.40 6.42 -5.97
CA TYR A 36 8.18 5.56 -5.10
C TYR A 36 9.41 5.03 -5.83
N VAL A 37 10.49 4.85 -5.08
CA VAL A 37 11.68 4.11 -5.52
C VAL A 37 11.77 2.80 -4.76
N VAL A 38 11.98 1.70 -5.49
CA VAL A 38 12.24 0.39 -4.90
C VAL A 38 13.65 0.37 -4.35
N THR A 39 13.79 0.25 -3.04
CA THR A 39 15.10 0.21 -2.36
C THR A 39 15.68 -1.19 -2.25
N GLY A 40 14.84 -2.23 -2.37
CA GLY A 40 15.28 -3.62 -2.43
C GLY A 40 14.17 -4.63 -2.27
N ILE A 41 14.57 -5.90 -2.32
CA ILE A 41 13.69 -7.06 -2.10
C ILE A 41 14.26 -7.84 -0.91
N ARG A 42 13.41 -8.14 0.08
CA ARG A 42 13.76 -8.95 1.25
C ARG A 42 12.86 -10.19 1.30
N GLY A 43 13.39 -11.31 0.83
CA GLY A 43 12.58 -12.52 0.61
C GLY A 43 11.57 -12.29 -0.52
N ALA A 44 10.28 -12.43 -0.23
CA ALA A 44 9.21 -12.19 -1.19
C ALA A 44 8.67 -10.75 -1.19
N LEU A 45 9.17 -9.88 -0.29
CA LEU A 45 8.65 -8.53 -0.09
C LEU A 45 9.54 -7.48 -0.74
N VAL A 46 8.91 -6.47 -1.34
CA VAL A 46 9.55 -5.24 -1.81
C VAL A 46 9.49 -4.20 -0.71
N ASP A 47 10.61 -3.50 -0.48
CA ASP A 47 10.66 -2.25 0.29
C ASP A 47 10.84 -1.08 -0.69
N ALA A 48 9.82 -0.23 -0.80
CA ALA A 48 9.88 0.99 -1.59
C ALA A 48 9.57 2.21 -0.70
N ARG A 49 10.10 3.37 -1.08
CA ARG A 49 9.93 4.63 -0.33
C ARG A 49 9.47 5.73 -1.26
N ALA A 50 8.59 6.59 -0.75
CA ALA A 50 8.16 7.73 -1.55
C ALA A 50 9.34 8.67 -1.80
N VAL A 51 9.46 9.16 -3.03
CA VAL A 51 10.56 10.04 -3.45
C VAL A 51 10.47 11.40 -2.75
N GLU A 52 9.26 11.94 -2.62
CA GLU A 52 9.02 13.23 -1.96
C GLU A 52 9.15 13.15 -0.43
N ASP A 53 8.89 11.99 0.16
CA ASP A 53 8.89 11.80 1.62
C ASP A 53 9.33 10.37 1.98
N PRO A 54 10.63 10.13 2.22
CA PRO A 54 11.18 8.78 2.40
C PRO A 54 10.73 8.11 3.71
N THR A 55 10.02 8.83 4.58
CA THR A 55 9.37 8.25 5.77
C THR A 55 8.16 7.39 5.40
N LYS A 56 7.52 7.70 4.26
CA LYS A 56 6.41 6.91 3.70
C LYS A 56 6.93 5.71 2.94
N LYS A 57 6.55 4.53 3.42
CA LYS A 57 6.93 3.26 2.83
C LYS A 57 5.77 2.64 2.07
N TYR A 58 6.11 2.00 0.96
CA TYR A 58 5.27 1.05 0.27
C TYR A 58 5.87 -0.34 0.45
N VAL A 59 5.06 -1.26 0.98
CA VAL A 59 5.44 -2.66 1.15
C VAL A 59 4.41 -3.52 0.46
N SER A 60 4.87 -4.37 -0.45
CA SER A 60 4.04 -5.35 -1.15
C SER A 60 4.88 -6.57 -1.48
N THR A 61 4.26 -7.62 -2.00
CA THR A 61 5.02 -8.73 -2.54
C THR A 61 5.68 -8.32 -3.85
N ALA A 62 6.88 -8.85 -4.10
CA ALA A 62 7.60 -8.59 -5.34
C ALA A 62 6.81 -9.05 -6.58
N ALA A 63 6.12 -10.19 -6.46
CA ALA A 63 5.28 -10.72 -7.53
C ALA A 63 4.12 -9.78 -7.90
N VAL A 64 3.41 -9.23 -6.90
CA VAL A 64 2.29 -8.30 -7.13
C VAL A 64 2.79 -7.00 -7.76
N LEU A 65 3.89 -6.44 -7.25
CA LEU A 65 4.43 -5.20 -7.82
C LEU A 65 4.92 -5.41 -9.25
N ALA A 66 5.63 -6.51 -9.53
CA ALA A 66 6.09 -6.87 -10.86
C ALA A 66 4.91 -7.03 -11.84
N GLN A 67 3.84 -7.71 -11.42
CA GLN A 67 2.63 -7.86 -12.22
C GLN A 67 1.96 -6.51 -12.52
N ASN A 68 1.79 -5.66 -11.50
CA ASN A 68 1.18 -4.34 -11.66
C ASN A 68 1.98 -3.43 -12.60
N LEU A 69 3.32 -3.50 -12.53
CA LEU A 69 4.22 -2.72 -13.39
C LEU A 69 4.53 -3.40 -14.73
N LYS A 70 3.99 -4.60 -14.98
CA LYS A 70 4.26 -5.41 -16.18
C LYS A 70 5.76 -5.60 -16.42
N THR A 71 6.50 -5.88 -15.35
CA THR A 71 7.95 -6.09 -15.36
C THR A 71 8.32 -7.40 -14.66
N GLU A 72 9.61 -7.72 -14.64
CA GLU A 72 10.16 -8.90 -13.98
C GLU A 72 10.60 -8.55 -12.55
N VAL A 73 10.49 -9.50 -11.62
CA VAL A 73 10.89 -9.29 -10.21
C VAL A 73 12.36 -8.87 -10.10
N GLY A 74 13.25 -9.44 -10.93
CA GLY A 74 14.67 -9.10 -10.94
C GLY A 74 14.96 -7.66 -11.37
N SER A 75 14.03 -7.03 -12.07
CA SER A 75 14.16 -5.65 -12.55
C SER A 75 13.64 -4.63 -11.56
N LEU A 76 12.92 -5.03 -10.50
CA LEU A 76 12.35 -4.09 -9.53
C LEU A 76 13.38 -3.26 -8.74
N PRO A 77 14.54 -3.80 -8.27
CA PRO A 77 15.48 -3.01 -7.46
C PRO A 77 15.97 -1.76 -8.20
N GLY A 78 15.81 -0.58 -7.58
CA GLY A 78 16.18 0.70 -8.20
C GLY A 78 15.13 1.27 -9.14
N CYS A 79 14.06 0.56 -9.48
CA CYS A 79 12.99 1.11 -10.30
C CYS A 79 12.22 2.21 -9.56
N HIS A 80 11.91 3.26 -10.32
CA HIS A 80 10.94 4.27 -9.94
C HIS A 80 9.56 3.90 -10.52
N PHE A 81 8.53 4.03 -9.69
CA PHE A 81 7.16 3.85 -10.12
C PHE A 81 6.24 4.85 -9.44
N SER A 82 5.17 5.24 -10.12
CA SER A 82 4.09 6.01 -9.51
C SER A 82 2.86 5.14 -9.31
N CYS A 83 2.14 5.38 -8.21
CA CYS A 83 0.80 4.84 -8.01
C CYS A 83 -0.10 5.89 -7.38
N ARG A 84 -1.41 5.72 -7.55
CA ARG A 84 -2.43 6.52 -6.88
C ARG A 84 -2.74 5.91 -5.53
N VAL A 85 -2.54 6.71 -4.48
CA VAL A 85 -2.81 6.37 -3.08
C VAL A 85 -4.19 6.91 -2.73
N VAL A 86 -5.16 6.00 -2.54
CA VAL A 86 -6.54 6.33 -2.21
C VAL A 86 -6.76 5.98 -0.73
N PRO A 87 -7.01 6.96 0.16
CA PRO A 87 -7.42 6.65 1.53
C PRO A 87 -8.81 6.01 1.51
N GLY A 88 -9.01 4.94 2.26
CA GLY A 88 -10.32 4.29 2.36
C GLY A 88 -10.57 3.73 3.76
N ASN A 89 -11.77 3.20 3.97
CA ASN A 89 -12.12 2.58 5.24
C ASN A 89 -12.49 1.10 5.05
N PRO A 90 -11.80 0.15 5.70
CA PRO A 90 -10.56 0.33 6.46
C PRO A 90 -9.30 0.39 5.54
N GLY A 91 -8.44 1.40 5.72
CA GLY A 91 -7.05 1.39 5.26
C GLY A 91 -6.68 2.35 4.11
N THR A 92 -5.79 1.90 3.23
CA THR A 92 -5.29 2.68 2.09
C THR A 92 -5.08 1.76 0.91
N PHE A 93 -5.61 2.15 -0.23
CA PHE A 93 -5.51 1.42 -1.48
C PHE A 93 -4.44 2.05 -2.38
N PHE A 94 -3.71 1.19 -3.08
CA PHE A 94 -2.72 1.58 -4.07
C PHE A 94 -3.18 1.08 -5.42
N VAL A 95 -3.41 1.99 -6.35
CA VAL A 95 -4.00 1.69 -7.67
C VAL A 95 -3.27 2.45 -8.77
N ASP A 96 -3.58 2.14 -10.03
CA ASP A 96 -3.02 2.85 -11.20
C ASP A 96 -1.48 2.90 -11.19
N PHE A 97 -0.84 1.73 -11.11
CA PHE A 97 0.62 1.61 -11.09
C PHE A 97 1.21 1.89 -12.46
N GLN A 98 2.25 2.72 -12.51
CA GLN A 98 2.94 3.12 -13.73
C GLN A 98 4.44 3.18 -13.47
N MET A 99 5.26 2.71 -14.41
CA MET A 99 6.69 3.01 -14.38
C MET A 99 6.87 4.52 -14.50
N ALA A 100 7.69 5.09 -13.62
CA ALA A 100 8.13 6.47 -13.78
C ALA A 100 9.32 6.46 -14.75
N PRO A 101 9.44 7.46 -15.63
CA PRO A 101 10.63 7.61 -16.46
C PRO A 101 11.84 7.81 -15.53
N GLU A 102 12.97 7.16 -15.87
CA GLU A 102 14.18 7.27 -15.09
C GLU A 102 14.56 8.76 -14.91
N PRO A 103 14.92 9.21 -13.68
CA PRO A 103 15.41 10.56 -13.45
C PRO A 103 16.79 10.72 -14.11
N GLY A 104 16.79 10.99 -15.41
CA GLY A 104 17.99 11.01 -16.24
C GLY A 104 17.74 10.82 -17.74
N ALA A 105 16.59 10.26 -18.13
CA ALA A 105 16.18 10.19 -19.54
C ALA A 105 15.53 11.51 -20.00
N GLN A 106 16.15 12.65 -19.69
CA GLN A 106 15.82 13.90 -20.36
C GLN A 106 16.40 13.78 -21.78
N ALA A 107 15.53 13.67 -22.77
CA ALA A 107 15.86 13.52 -24.18
C ALA A 107 16.97 14.51 -24.58
N SER A 108 18.15 13.97 -24.93
CA SER A 108 19.11 14.69 -25.76
C SER A 108 18.51 14.71 -27.17
N ALA A 109 17.92 15.85 -27.53
CA ALA A 109 17.58 16.21 -28.90
C ALA A 109 18.56 17.27 -29.39
#